data_AF-A0AAP6H4X5-F1
#
_entry.id   AF-A0AAP6H4X5-F1
#
_cell.length_a   1.000
_cell.length_b   1.000
_cell.length_c   1.000
_cell.angle_alpha   90.00
_cell.angle_beta   90.00
_cell.angle_gamma   90.00
#
_symmetry.space_group_name_H-M   'P 1'
#
loop_
_entity.id
_entity.type
_entity.pdbx_description
1 polymer ?
#
loop_
_entity_poly.entity_id
_entity_poly.type
_entity_poly.pdbx_seq_one_letter_code
_entity_poly.pdbx_strand_id
1 'polypeptide(L)'
;MSRALSALRTPDRYLRPGQLPSPEQLAALGTVLCLYRPESSELGGWKHAVSAHACQGMDSEGIRESLCFSDARGRCCWRLYLLPDSDFLAWDRLVSAFPARPEPTNEGGVAERLWRRLATHLGGEPWRMCALRLHARNGQALAASVASLSAPGATAARRIALVEGADGELWVDDANVAPLFHLSS
;
A
#
# COMPACT_ATOMS: atom_id res chain seq x y z
N MET A 1 10.74 5.56 46.37
CA MET A 1 9.94 6.41 45.45
C MET A 1 10.35 6.10 44.01
N SER A 2 9.56 5.62 43.07
CA SER A 2 8.37 4.77 43.02
C SER A 2 8.04 4.65 41.52
N ARG A 3 7.77 3.42 41.07
CA ARG A 3 7.06 3.02 39.83
C ARG A 3 7.78 3.17 38.49
N ALA A 4 8.49 2.08 38.15
CA ALA A 4 8.52 1.56 36.78
C ALA A 4 7.07 1.29 36.31
N LEU A 5 6.64 1.98 35.25
CA LEU A 5 5.47 1.60 34.48
C LEU A 5 5.94 0.74 33.30
N SER A 6 6.07 -0.55 33.59
CA SER A 6 5.91 -1.60 32.58
C SER A 6 4.52 -1.43 31.96
N ALA A 7 4.44 -0.74 30.83
CA ALA A 7 3.34 -0.96 29.91
C ALA A 7 3.54 -2.35 29.34
N LEU A 8 2.79 -3.31 29.91
CA LEU A 8 2.57 -4.62 29.32
C LEU A 8 2.08 -4.40 27.90
N ARG A 9 3.01 -4.44 26.93
CA ARG A 9 2.65 -4.73 25.56
C ARG A 9 2.10 -6.14 25.61
N THR A 10 0.77 -6.24 25.56
CA THR A 10 0.09 -7.44 25.12
C THR A 10 0.89 -7.99 23.94
N PRO A 11 1.21 -9.29 23.89
CA PRO A 11 1.76 -9.87 22.68
C PRO A 11 0.63 -9.86 21.67
N ASP A 12 0.46 -8.70 21.03
CA ASP A 12 -0.29 -8.61 19.80
C ASP A 12 0.31 -9.64 18.86
N ARG A 13 -0.55 -10.33 18.11
CA ARG A 13 -0.14 -11.42 17.25
C ARG A 13 0.75 -10.85 16.16
N TYR A 14 2.04 -10.71 16.44
CA TYR A 14 3.06 -10.44 15.44
C TYR A 14 2.88 -11.54 14.41
N LEU A 15 2.53 -11.16 13.18
CA LEU A 15 2.64 -12.08 12.07
C LEU A 15 4.10 -12.52 12.05
N ARG A 16 4.33 -13.83 12.01
CA ARG A 16 5.70 -14.33 11.88
C ARG A 16 6.33 -13.64 10.67
N PRO A 17 7.61 -13.25 10.71
CA PRO A 17 8.30 -12.74 9.54
C PRO A 17 8.05 -13.69 8.36
N GLY A 18 7.39 -13.21 7.31
CA GLY A 18 7.01 -14.04 6.16
C GLY A 18 5.58 -14.61 6.17
N GLN A 19 4.69 -14.23 7.07
CA GLN A 19 3.27 -14.61 6.99
C GLN A 19 2.46 -13.57 6.21
N LEU A 20 1.57 -14.03 5.32
CA LEU A 20 0.64 -13.17 4.60
C LEU A 20 -0.52 -12.71 5.51
N PRO A 21 -1.06 -11.50 5.28
CA PRO A 21 -2.29 -11.07 5.94
C PRO A 21 -3.48 -11.93 5.48
N SER A 22 -4.52 -12.09 6.30
CA SER A 22 -5.72 -12.81 5.88
C SER A 22 -6.52 -11.99 4.84
N PRO A 23 -7.35 -12.64 4.00
CA PRO A 23 -8.22 -11.92 3.07
C PRO A 23 -9.15 -10.90 3.75
N GLU A 24 -9.62 -11.18 4.98
CA GLU A 24 -10.44 -10.25 5.76
C GLU A 24 -9.66 -9.02 6.21
N GLN A 25 -8.40 -9.20 6.62
CA GLN A 25 -7.55 -8.08 6.97
C GLN A 25 -7.32 -7.16 5.77
N LEU A 26 -7.14 -7.73 4.58
CA LEU A 26 -7.02 -6.96 3.34
C LEU A 26 -8.33 -6.29 2.92
N ALA A 27 -9.47 -6.98 3.09
CA ALA A 27 -10.79 -6.41 2.77
C ALA A 27 -11.16 -5.24 3.70
N ALA A 28 -10.66 -5.24 4.94
CA ALA A 28 -10.90 -4.16 5.90
C ALA A 28 -10.20 -2.84 5.52
N LEU A 29 -9.24 -2.85 4.59
CA LEU A 29 -8.49 -1.64 4.18
C LEU A 29 -9.33 -0.61 3.42
N GLY A 30 -10.54 -0.98 2.97
CA GLY A 30 -11.36 -0.13 2.13
C GLY A 30 -10.76 0.02 0.73
N THR A 31 -10.63 1.26 0.26
CA THR A 31 -10.05 1.55 -1.06
C THR A 31 -8.53 1.69 -0.95
N VAL A 32 -7.78 0.96 -1.76
CA VAL A 32 -6.30 1.00 -1.80
C VAL A 32 -5.81 1.20 -3.23
N LEU A 33 -4.61 1.76 -3.39
CA LEU A 33 -3.92 1.73 -4.67
C LEU A 33 -3.14 0.41 -4.78
N CYS A 34 -3.40 -0.35 -5.83
CA CYS A 34 -2.74 -1.61 -6.11
C CYS A 34 -1.76 -1.46 -7.26
N LEU A 35 -0.51 -1.86 -7.04
CA LEU A 35 0.51 -2.04 -8.07
C LEU A 35 0.76 -3.53 -8.33
N TYR A 36 0.75 -3.91 -9.60
CA TYR A 36 0.93 -5.29 -10.06
C TYR A 36 1.75 -5.35 -11.35
N ARG A 37 2.24 -6.54 -11.70
CA ARG A 37 3.03 -6.74 -12.93
C ARG A 37 2.13 -6.91 -14.16
N PRO A 38 2.46 -6.36 -15.33
CA PRO A 38 1.64 -6.47 -16.55
C PRO A 38 1.30 -7.90 -16.96
N GLU A 39 2.20 -8.85 -16.72
CA GLU A 39 1.99 -10.28 -17.00
C GLU A 39 0.97 -10.96 -16.06
N SER A 40 0.43 -10.22 -15.09
CA SER A 40 -0.50 -10.72 -14.07
C SER A 40 -1.76 -9.86 -14.01
N SER A 41 -2.87 -10.42 -13.53
CA SER A 41 -4.03 -9.61 -13.16
C SER A 41 -3.77 -8.85 -11.84
N GLU A 42 -4.67 -7.96 -11.47
CA GLU A 42 -4.61 -7.12 -10.28
C GLU A 42 -4.41 -7.94 -8.99
N LEU A 43 -4.97 -9.16 -8.95
CA LEU A 43 -4.79 -10.13 -7.85
C LEU A 43 -3.81 -11.25 -8.18
N GLY A 44 -3.20 -11.23 -9.37
CA GLY A 44 -2.21 -12.22 -9.77
C GLY A 44 -1.01 -12.23 -8.83
N GLY A 45 -0.55 -11.05 -8.40
CA GLY A 45 0.53 -10.92 -7.42
C GLY A 45 0.18 -11.50 -6.05
N TRP A 46 -1.06 -11.33 -5.56
CA TRP A 46 -1.54 -11.95 -4.31
C TRP A 46 -1.46 -13.48 -4.35
N LYS A 47 -1.87 -14.10 -5.46
CA LYS A 47 -1.88 -15.57 -5.62
C LYS A 47 -0.49 -16.22 -5.54
N HIS A 48 0.56 -15.46 -5.88
CA HIS A 48 1.94 -15.94 -5.91
C HIS A 48 2.78 -15.44 -4.74
N ALA A 49 2.24 -14.53 -3.94
CA ALA A 49 2.91 -14.02 -2.77
C ALA A 49 3.10 -15.15 -1.75
N VAL A 50 4.25 -15.17 -1.10
CA VAL A 50 4.54 -16.06 0.02
C VAL A 50 4.92 -15.29 1.29
N SER A 51 5.26 -14.01 1.15
CA SER A 51 5.56 -13.11 2.25
C SER A 51 5.00 -11.71 2.01
N ALA A 52 4.74 -10.98 3.09
CA ALA A 52 4.36 -9.57 3.07
C ALA A 52 5.16 -8.78 4.12
N HIS A 53 5.34 -7.48 3.86
CA HIS A 53 6.15 -6.58 4.68
C HIS A 53 5.65 -5.16 4.50
N ALA A 54 5.54 -4.42 5.60
CA ALA A 54 5.28 -2.99 5.55
C ALA A 54 6.53 -2.21 5.11
N CYS A 55 6.32 -1.16 4.33
CA CYS A 55 7.35 -0.30 3.77
C CYS A 55 6.89 1.15 3.86
N GLN A 56 7.81 2.04 4.22
CA GLN A 56 7.59 3.49 4.20
C GLN A 56 8.57 4.14 3.24
N GLY A 57 8.05 4.99 2.36
CA GLY A 57 8.83 5.88 1.52
C GLY A 57 8.58 7.33 1.91
N MET A 58 9.56 8.19 1.70
CA MET A 58 9.40 9.64 1.91
C MET A 58 9.66 10.37 0.59
N ASP A 59 8.80 11.32 0.27
CA ASP A 59 9.00 12.29 -0.80
C ASP A 59 8.89 13.73 -0.26
N SER A 60 8.92 14.72 -1.16
CA SER A 60 8.83 16.13 -0.80
C SER A 60 7.50 16.53 -0.13
N GLU A 61 6.50 15.66 -0.18
CA GLU A 61 5.13 15.96 0.21
C GLU A 61 4.66 15.10 1.38
N GLY A 62 5.46 14.14 1.83
CA GLY A 62 5.23 13.39 3.05
C GLY A 62 5.66 11.93 2.99
N ILE A 63 5.13 11.17 3.95
CA ILE A 63 5.34 9.73 4.07
C ILE A 63 4.31 9.02 3.20
N ARG A 64 4.77 8.02 2.46
CA ARG A 64 3.95 7.07 1.73
C ARG A 64 4.12 5.69 2.33
N GLU A 65 3.02 5.10 2.72
CA GLU A 65 3.02 3.76 3.31
C GLU A 65 2.57 2.73 2.28
N SER A 66 3.21 1.57 2.32
CA SER A 66 2.88 0.47 1.43
C SER A 66 3.05 -0.89 2.10
N LEU A 67 2.30 -1.87 1.62
CA LEU A 67 2.47 -3.27 1.94
C LEU A 67 3.02 -3.98 0.69
N CYS A 68 4.25 -4.48 0.78
CA CYS A 68 4.93 -5.16 -0.31
C CYS A 68 4.81 -6.68 -0.14
N PHE A 69 4.40 -7.36 -1.20
CA PHE A 69 4.28 -8.81 -1.24
C PHE A 69 5.33 -9.40 -2.17
N SER A 70 6.00 -10.46 -1.72
CA SER A 70 7.06 -11.12 -2.50
C SER A 70 6.72 -12.55 -2.84
N ASP A 71 7.11 -12.96 -4.05
CA ASP A 71 6.98 -14.33 -4.53
C ASP A 71 8.02 -15.26 -3.86
N ALA A 72 7.93 -16.56 -4.13
CA ALA A 72 8.88 -17.56 -3.62
C ALA A 72 10.35 -17.32 -4.07
N ARG A 73 10.57 -16.43 -5.06
CA ARG A 73 11.90 -16.03 -5.54
C ARG A 73 12.38 -14.73 -4.88
N GLY A 74 11.64 -14.20 -3.90
CA GLY A 74 11.95 -12.98 -3.17
C GLY A 74 11.70 -11.70 -3.97
N ARG A 75 11.00 -11.77 -5.11
CA ARG A 75 10.71 -10.59 -5.93
C ARG A 75 9.39 -9.97 -5.50
N CYS A 76 9.37 -8.65 -5.36
CA CYS A 76 8.13 -7.91 -5.14
C CYS A 76 7.20 -8.10 -6.35
N CYS A 77 6.09 -8.79 -6.16
CA CYS A 77 5.13 -9.17 -7.19
C CYS A 77 3.77 -8.45 -7.04
N TRP A 78 3.53 -7.84 -5.88
CA TRP A 78 2.31 -7.08 -5.60
C TRP A 78 2.59 -6.02 -4.54
N ARG A 79 1.94 -4.87 -4.65
CA ARG A 79 2.07 -3.82 -3.64
C ARG A 79 0.76 -3.08 -3.47
N LEU A 80 0.41 -2.81 -2.22
CA LEU A 80 -0.73 -1.96 -1.87
C LEU A 80 -0.20 -0.67 -1.23
N TYR A 81 -0.80 0.47 -1.54
CA TYR A 81 -0.51 1.74 -0.88
C TYR A 81 -1.74 2.26 -0.14
N LEU A 82 -1.46 2.92 0.98
CA LEU A 82 -2.43 3.76 1.67
C LEU A 82 -2.80 4.94 0.78
N LEU A 83 -4.10 5.18 0.66
CA LEU A 83 -4.67 6.38 0.06
C LEU A 83 -5.48 7.16 1.12
N PRO A 84 -5.76 8.46 0.86
CA PRO A 84 -6.78 9.20 1.61
C PRO A 84 -8.13 8.48 1.73
N ASP A 85 -8.49 7.68 0.72
CA ASP A 85 -9.74 6.90 0.64
C ASP A 85 -9.69 5.57 1.44
N SER A 86 -8.54 5.19 1.95
CA SER A 86 -8.37 3.94 2.71
C SER A 86 -8.93 4.07 4.13
N ASP A 87 -9.32 2.93 4.72
CA ASP A 87 -9.56 2.87 6.15
C ASP A 87 -8.22 2.92 6.89
N PHE A 88 -7.87 4.09 7.40
CA PHE A 88 -6.60 4.34 8.09
C PHE A 88 -6.42 3.45 9.32
N LEU A 89 -7.48 3.18 10.10
CA LEU A 89 -7.36 2.38 11.31
C LEU A 89 -7.14 0.90 10.99
N ALA A 90 -7.79 0.37 9.96
CA ALA A 90 -7.53 -0.97 9.47
C ALA A 90 -6.10 -1.10 8.92
N TRP A 91 -5.65 -0.08 8.18
CA TRP A 91 -4.29 -0.02 7.63
C TRP A 91 -3.23 -0.01 8.74
N ASP A 92 -3.35 0.89 9.72
CA ASP A 92 -2.41 1.04 10.83
C ASP A 92 -2.28 -0.26 11.65
N ARG A 93 -3.42 -0.90 11.97
CA ARG A 93 -3.43 -2.21 12.64
C ARG A 93 -2.75 -3.29 11.81
N LEU A 94 -2.98 -3.30 10.50
CA LEU A 94 -2.39 -4.30 9.62
C LEU A 94 -0.88 -4.14 9.52
N VAL A 95 -0.41 -2.92 9.26
CA VAL A 95 1.02 -2.60 9.16
C VAL A 95 1.74 -2.88 10.48
N SER A 96 1.13 -2.53 11.61
CA SER A 96 1.67 -2.80 12.95
C SER A 96 1.82 -4.29 13.27
N ALA A 97 1.07 -5.17 12.59
CA ALA A 97 1.18 -6.62 12.75
C ALA A 97 2.41 -7.21 12.05
N PHE A 98 3.03 -6.47 11.12
CA PHE A 98 4.28 -6.87 10.48
C PHE A 98 5.46 -6.41 11.33
N PRO A 99 6.50 -7.24 11.50
CA PRO A 99 7.70 -6.79 12.18
C PRO A 99 8.25 -5.59 11.43
N ALA A 100 8.49 -4.49 12.15
CA ALA A 100 9.26 -3.38 11.61
C ALA A 100 10.58 -3.97 11.14
N ARG A 101 10.76 -4.10 9.82
CA ARG A 101 12.05 -4.50 9.29
C ARG A 101 13.01 -3.43 9.79
N PRO A 102 14.10 -3.76 10.52
CA PRO A 102 15.17 -2.80 10.63
C PRO A 102 15.51 -2.46 9.19
N GLU A 103 15.27 -1.20 8.80
CA GLU A 103 15.84 -0.67 7.56
C GLU A 103 17.27 -1.21 7.54
N PRO A 104 17.68 -2.01 6.52
CA PRO A 104 19.06 -2.43 6.45
C PRO A 104 19.85 -1.14 6.63
N THR A 105 20.68 -1.09 7.68
CA THR A 105 21.33 0.13 8.14
C THR A 105 21.68 0.93 6.91
N ASN A 106 21.07 2.11 6.77
CA ASN A 106 21.17 2.97 5.58
C ASN A 106 22.60 3.53 5.47
N GLU A 107 23.61 2.66 5.48
CA GLU A 107 25.01 2.94 5.18
C GLU A 107 25.18 3.21 3.67
N GLY A 108 24.21 2.77 2.85
CA GLY A 108 24.10 3.20 1.47
C GLY A 108 23.64 4.66 1.37
N GLY A 109 24.54 5.52 0.89
CA GLY A 109 24.26 6.95 0.68
C GLY A 109 23.11 7.22 -0.31
N VAL A 110 22.82 8.52 -0.53
CA VAL A 110 21.80 8.98 -1.51
C VAL A 110 21.98 8.31 -2.88
N ALA A 111 23.23 8.09 -3.29
CA ALA A 111 23.60 7.39 -4.50
C ALA A 111 23.06 5.95 -4.55
N GLU A 112 23.10 5.18 -3.47
CA GLU A 112 22.65 3.78 -3.47
C GLU A 112 21.13 3.63 -3.41
N ARG A 113 20.46 4.62 -2.80
CA ARG A 113 19.00 4.78 -2.94
C ARG A 113 18.60 5.14 -4.36
N LEU A 114 19.37 6.02 -5.01
CA LEU A 114 19.17 6.37 -6.40
C LEU A 114 19.48 5.19 -7.33
N TRP A 115 20.55 4.44 -7.09
CA TRP A 115 20.91 3.22 -7.83
C TRP A 115 19.87 2.12 -7.67
N ARG A 116 19.28 1.92 -6.48
CA ARG A 116 18.15 1.00 -6.30
C ARG A 116 16.90 1.46 -7.05
N ARG A 117 16.57 2.76 -7.02
CA ARG A 117 15.48 3.35 -7.81
C ARG A 117 15.70 3.23 -9.32
N LEU A 118 16.94 3.44 -9.76
CA LEU A 118 17.34 3.29 -11.16
C LEU A 118 17.34 1.81 -11.57
N ALA A 119 17.81 0.89 -10.72
CA ALA A 119 17.78 -0.54 -11.00
C ALA A 119 16.34 -1.07 -11.10
N THR A 120 15.41 -0.54 -10.30
CA THR A 120 13.98 -0.86 -10.45
C THR A 120 13.36 -0.27 -11.72
N HIS A 121 13.83 0.89 -12.19
CA HIS A 121 13.37 1.50 -13.44
C HIS A 121 14.02 0.92 -14.71
N LEU A 122 15.27 0.46 -14.62
CA LEU A 122 16.07 0.00 -15.76
C LEU A 122 15.96 -1.50 -16.01
N GLY A 123 15.48 -2.28 -15.03
CA GLY A 123 15.56 -3.74 -15.04
C GLY A 123 14.25 -4.50 -15.14
N GLY A 124 13.09 -3.86 -15.29
CA GLY A 124 11.81 -4.58 -15.30
C GLY A 124 10.69 -3.85 -16.03
N GLU A 125 9.73 -4.64 -16.52
CA GLU A 125 8.47 -4.16 -17.09
C GLU A 125 7.79 -3.15 -16.16
N PRO A 126 7.21 -2.06 -16.71
CA PRO A 126 6.58 -1.00 -15.93
C PRO A 126 5.44 -1.57 -15.09
N TRP A 127 5.33 -1.14 -13.84
CA TRP A 127 4.22 -1.55 -13.00
C TRP A 127 2.90 -1.09 -13.61
N ARG A 128 1.86 -1.89 -13.48
CA ARG A 128 0.48 -1.44 -13.68
C ARG A 128 -0.09 -0.99 -12.35
N MET A 129 -0.96 0.01 -12.36
CA MET A 129 -1.68 0.46 -11.18
C MET A 129 -3.19 0.51 -11.39
N CYS A 130 -3.95 0.31 -10.32
CA CYS A 130 -5.38 0.55 -10.27
C CYS A 130 -5.84 0.80 -8.83
N ALA A 131 -6.91 1.57 -8.68
CA ALA A 131 -7.60 1.69 -7.39
C ALA A 131 -8.56 0.51 -7.21
N LEU A 132 -8.44 -0.19 -6.09
CA LEU A 132 -9.24 -1.38 -5.80
C LEU A 132 -9.93 -1.26 -4.45
N ARG A 133 -11.11 -1.86 -4.37
CA ARG A 133 -11.69 -2.33 -3.12
C ARG A 133 -11.54 -3.84 -3.04
N LEU A 134 -10.92 -4.31 -1.97
CA LEU A 134 -10.69 -5.72 -1.72
C LEU A 134 -11.87 -6.32 -0.94
N HIS A 135 -12.20 -7.58 -1.24
CA HIS A 135 -13.30 -8.30 -0.63
C HIS A 135 -12.85 -9.70 -0.21
N ALA A 136 -13.25 -10.13 0.98
CA ALA A 136 -13.05 -11.50 1.43
C ALA A 136 -14.27 -12.35 1.02
N ARG A 137 -14.06 -13.39 0.24
CA ARG A 137 -15.08 -14.38 -0.13
C ARG A 137 -14.91 -15.61 0.75
N ASN A 138 -15.94 -15.91 1.54
CA ASN A 138 -15.99 -17.06 2.47
C ASN A 138 -14.79 -17.12 3.43
N GLY A 139 -14.16 -15.97 3.71
CA GLY A 139 -12.99 -15.84 4.57
C GLY A 139 -11.68 -16.47 4.08
N GLN A 140 -11.65 -17.02 2.86
CA GLN A 140 -10.47 -17.72 2.35
C GLN A 140 -9.98 -17.19 1.00
N ALA A 141 -10.89 -16.69 0.16
CA ALA A 141 -10.54 -16.16 -1.14
C ALA A 141 -10.56 -14.63 -1.12
N LEU A 142 -9.57 -14.01 -1.75
CA LEU A 142 -9.56 -12.57 -1.99
C LEU A 142 -10.17 -12.29 -3.36
N ALA A 143 -11.11 -11.34 -3.40
CA ALA A 143 -11.65 -10.75 -4.62
C ALA A 143 -11.39 -9.25 -4.62
N ALA A 144 -11.50 -8.62 -5.79
CA ALA A 144 -11.30 -7.19 -5.95
C ALA A 144 -12.32 -6.62 -6.92
N SER A 145 -12.73 -5.39 -6.67
CA SER A 145 -13.48 -4.56 -7.61
C SER A 145 -12.71 -3.26 -7.82
N VAL A 146 -12.75 -2.73 -9.05
CA VAL A 146 -12.23 -1.38 -9.31
C VAL A 146 -13.01 -0.37 -8.47
N ALA A 147 -12.30 0.59 -7.89
CA ALA A 147 -12.86 1.64 -7.07
C ALA A 147 -12.63 3.01 -7.70
N SER A 148 -13.61 3.90 -7.55
CA SER A 148 -13.41 5.33 -7.77
C SER A 148 -12.66 5.94 -6.59
N LEU A 149 -11.90 7.00 -6.88
CA LEU A 149 -11.10 7.76 -5.92
C LEU A 149 -11.68 9.15 -5.74
N SER A 150 -11.62 9.64 -4.51
CA SER A 150 -11.74 11.07 -4.23
C SER A 150 -10.65 11.88 -4.95
N ALA A 151 -10.87 13.18 -5.15
CA ALA A 151 -9.85 14.08 -5.70
C ALA A 151 -8.48 14.03 -4.96
N PRO A 152 -8.40 14.07 -3.62
CA PRO A 152 -7.12 13.89 -2.93
C PRO A 152 -6.54 12.48 -3.13
N GLY A 153 -7.39 11.45 -3.19
CA GLY A 153 -7.01 10.08 -3.53
C GLY A 153 -6.32 9.96 -4.89
N ALA A 154 -6.94 10.52 -5.91
CA ALA A 154 -6.43 10.53 -7.28
C ALA A 154 -5.10 11.30 -7.38
N THR A 155 -4.98 12.41 -6.65
CA THR A 155 -3.73 13.19 -6.58
C THR A 155 -2.60 12.37 -5.94
N ALA A 156 -2.88 11.71 -4.81
CA ALA A 156 -1.92 10.84 -4.13
C ALA A 156 -1.52 9.64 -5.02
N ALA A 157 -2.48 9.02 -5.70
CA ALA A 157 -2.24 7.90 -6.60
C ALA A 157 -1.34 8.29 -7.79
N ARG A 158 -1.59 9.43 -8.44
CA ARG A 158 -0.74 9.96 -9.53
C ARG A 158 0.69 10.22 -9.06
N ARG A 159 0.87 10.70 -7.84
CA ARG A 159 2.20 10.92 -7.24
C ARG A 159 2.94 9.60 -7.02
N ILE A 160 2.25 8.60 -6.47
CA ILE A 160 2.81 7.24 -6.31
C ILE A 160 3.21 6.67 -7.68
N ALA A 161 2.33 6.80 -8.68
CA ALA A 161 2.56 6.35 -10.04
C ALA A 161 3.86 6.92 -10.63
N LEU A 162 4.07 8.24 -10.49
CA LEU A 162 5.27 8.92 -10.96
C LEU A 162 6.55 8.36 -10.31
N VAL A 163 6.51 8.09 -9.01
CA VAL A 163 7.70 7.64 -8.27
C VAL A 163 8.00 6.15 -8.50
N GLU A 164 6.96 5.34 -8.72
CA GLU A 164 7.11 3.91 -8.99
C GLU A 164 7.27 3.59 -10.49
N GLY A 165 7.08 4.58 -11.37
CA GLY A 165 7.03 4.37 -12.82
C GLY A 165 5.89 3.43 -13.21
N ALA A 166 4.73 3.62 -12.57
CA ALA A 166 3.56 2.80 -12.78
C ALA A 166 2.54 3.50 -13.69
N ASP A 167 1.92 2.73 -14.57
CA ASP A 167 0.87 3.22 -15.48
C ASP A 167 -0.48 2.61 -15.11
N GLY A 168 -1.57 3.35 -15.30
CA GLY A 168 -2.91 2.81 -15.10
C GLY A 168 -3.99 3.87 -15.16
N GLU A 169 -5.22 3.41 -15.34
CA GLU A 169 -6.40 4.27 -15.35
C GLU A 169 -6.97 4.39 -13.94
N LEU A 170 -7.24 5.64 -13.52
CA LEU A 170 -7.83 5.95 -12.23
C LEU A 170 -9.21 6.55 -12.46
N TRP A 171 -10.21 5.97 -11.82
CA TRP A 171 -11.57 6.47 -11.84
C TRP A 171 -11.69 7.50 -10.72
N VAL A 172 -12.10 8.72 -11.03
CA VAL A 172 -12.27 9.78 -10.02
C VAL A 172 -13.76 9.96 -9.79
N ASP A 173 -14.17 9.93 -8.53
CA ASP A 173 -15.53 10.28 -8.15
C ASP A 173 -15.67 11.80 -8.21
N ASP A 174 -16.30 12.30 -9.27
CA ASP A 174 -16.72 13.70 -9.39
C ASP A 174 -17.95 13.92 -8.49
N ALA A 175 -17.76 13.79 -7.18
CA ALA A 175 -18.77 14.17 -6.21
C ALA A 175 -18.91 15.71 -6.22
N ASN A 176 -19.87 16.21 -7.01
CA ASN A 176 -20.47 17.54 -7.01
C ASN A 176 -19.69 18.62 -6.23
N VAL A 177 -18.92 19.43 -6.96
CA VAL A 177 -18.72 20.83 -6.56
C VAL A 177 -20.10 21.47 -6.54
N ALA A 178 -20.73 21.58 -5.36
CA ALA A 178 -21.93 22.39 -5.23
C ALA A 178 -21.57 23.79 -5.76
N PRO A 179 -22.26 24.33 -6.78
CA PRO A 179 -22.08 25.72 -7.11
C PRO A 179 -22.48 26.51 -5.87
N LEU A 180 -21.52 27.22 -5.27
CA LEU A 180 -21.82 28.31 -4.35
C LEU A 180 -22.59 29.35 -5.17
N PHE A 181 -23.90 29.16 -5.28
CA PHE A 181 -24.80 30.24 -5.64
C PHE A 181 -24.74 31.23 -4.48
N HIS A 182 -23.94 32.28 -4.67
CA HIS A 182 -24.11 33.54 -3.97
C HIS A 182 -25.55 34.01 -4.20
N LEU A 183 -26.44 33.80 -3.22
CA LEU A 183 -27.67 34.57 -3.11
C LEU A 183 -27.36 35.77 -2.21
N SER A 184 -26.98 36.86 -2.86
CA SER A 184 -27.13 38.19 -2.31
C SER A 184 -28.62 38.57 -2.39
N SER A 185 -29.22 38.88 -1.24
CA SER A 185 -30.26 39.91 -1.08
C SER A 185 -30.28 40.32 0.38
#